data_AF-A0A7K3G8G3-F1
#
_entry.id   AF-A0A7K3G8G3-F1
#
_cell.length_a   1.000
_cell.length_b   1.000
_cell.length_c   1.000
_cell.angle_alpha   90.00
_cell.angle_beta   90.00
_cell.angle_gamma   90.00
#
_symmetry.space_group_name_H-M   'P 1'
#
loop_
_entity.id
_entity.type
_entity.pdbx_description
1 polymer ?
#
loop_
_entity_poly.entity_id
_entity_poly.type
_entity_poly.pdbx_seq_one_letter_code
_entity_poly.pdbx_strand_id
1 'polypeptide(L)' 'VSSFQLHFADHDILTPGDAPNVLVAMNPAALKANIGDVPRGAEVIVNTDEFTKRPMAKVGYAVSPLEDGSLD' A
#
# COMPACT_ATOMS: atom_id res chain seq x y z
N VAL A 1 -5.84 -11.79 0.58
CA VAL A 1 -6.02 -10.48 1.24
C VAL A 1 -7.20 -9.81 0.56
N SER A 2 -8.17 -9.26 1.29
CA SER A 2 -9.29 -8.51 0.68
C SER A 2 -8.94 -7.03 0.69
N SER A 3 -9.14 -6.33 -0.42
CA SER A 3 -8.98 -4.88 -0.57
C SER A 3 -10.26 -4.28 -1.17
N PHE A 4 -10.48 -2.98 -0.93
CA PHE A 4 -11.59 -2.21 -1.50
C PHE A 4 -11.02 -0.88 -1.97
N GLN A 5 -11.46 -0.40 -3.14
CA GLN A 5 -11.03 0.88 -3.69
C GLN A 5 -12.21 1.86 -3.65
N LEU A 6 -11.95 3.07 -3.15
CA LEU A 6 -12.92 4.17 -3.09
C LEU A 6 -12.44 5.31 -3.97
N HIS A 7 -13.32 5.85 -4.81
CA HIS A 7 -13.04 7.02 -5.65
C HIS A 7 -13.90 8.18 -5.16
N PHE A 8 -13.27 9.33 -4.90
CA PHE A 8 -13.94 10.57 -4.52
C PHE A 8 -13.66 11.63 -5.58
N ALA A 9 -14.71 12.33 -6.03
CA ALA A 9 -14.61 13.41 -7.01
C ALA A 9 -15.76 14.41 -6.83
N ASP A 10 -15.51 15.69 -7.06
CA ASP A 10 -16.54 16.74 -7.10
C ASP A 10 -17.15 16.92 -8.51
N HIS A 11 -16.68 16.14 -9.48
CA HIS A 11 -17.16 16.06 -10.87
C HIS A 11 -17.19 14.61 -11.34
N ASP A 12 -17.99 14.30 -12.37
CA ASP A 12 -18.07 12.96 -12.94
C ASP A 12 -16.70 12.51 -13.48
N ILE A 13 -16.12 11.50 -12.83
CA ILE A 13 -14.92 10.81 -13.33
C ILE A 13 -15.36 9.83 -14.42
N LEU A 14 -15.20 10.22 -15.68
CA LEU A 14 -15.55 9.42 -16.87
C LEU A 14 -14.40 8.52 -17.37
N THR A 15 -13.24 8.59 -16.73
CA THR A 15 -12.08 7.72 -16.97
C THR A 15 -11.80 6.92 -15.70
N PRO A 16 -11.76 5.58 -15.71
CA PRO A 16 -11.37 4.82 -14.53
C PRO A 16 -10.01 5.34 -14.07
N GLY A 17 -9.93 5.93 -12.86
CA GLY A 17 -8.69 6.48 -12.36
C GLY A 17 -7.61 5.39 -12.34
N ASP A 18 -6.52 5.61 -13.09
CA ASP A 18 -5.52 4.60 -13.44
C ASP A 18 -4.80 3.96 -12.24
N ALA A 19 -4.82 4.60 -11.06
CA ALA A 19 -4.12 4.11 -9.88
C ALA A 19 -4.63 4.76 -8.57
N PRO A 20 -4.67 4.04 -7.43
CA PRO A 20 -4.98 4.63 -6.13
C PRO A 20 -3.95 5.70 -5.72
N ASN A 21 -4.46 6.87 -5.35
CA ASN A 21 -3.66 8.00 -4.83
C ASN A 21 -3.30 7.82 -3.35
N VAL A 22 -4.01 6.92 -2.66
CA VAL A 22 -3.78 6.56 -1.26
C VAL A 22 -3.90 5.04 -1.10
N LEU A 23 -2.88 4.40 -0.51
CA LEU A 23 -2.92 2.99 -0.11
C LEU A 23 -2.94 2.87 1.40
N VAL A 24 -3.98 2.24 1.95
CA VAL A 24 -4.04 1.86 3.37
C VAL A 24 -3.67 0.38 3.51
N ALA A 25 -2.47 0.09 3.97
CA ALA A 25 -1.96 -1.26 4.16
C ALA A 25 -1.98 -1.68 5.64
N MET A 26 -2.97 -2.52 5.98
CA MET A 26 -3.16 -3.01 7.36
C MET A 26 -2.20 -4.14 7.76
N ASN A 27 -1.32 -4.60 6.87
CA ASN A 27 -0.28 -5.59 7.16
C ASN A 27 0.77 -5.63 6.02
N PRO A 28 1.94 -6.27 6.22
CA PRO A 28 2.99 -6.35 5.19
C PRO A 28 2.55 -7.06 3.91
N ALA A 29 1.61 -8.02 3.98
CA ALA A 29 1.11 -8.72 2.80
C ALA A 29 0.29 -7.80 1.89
N ALA A 30 -0.56 -6.96 2.49
CA ALA A 30 -1.32 -5.95 1.78
C ALA A 30 -0.41 -4.92 1.12
N LEU A 31 0.64 -4.46 1.82
CA LEU A 31 1.62 -3.54 1.24
C LEU A 31 2.32 -4.19 0.03
N LYS A 32 2.88 -5.40 0.20
CA LYS A 32 3.61 -6.10 -0.88
C LYS A 32 2.76 -6.35 -2.12
N ALA A 33 1.48 -6.66 -1.92
CA ALA A 33 0.58 -7.01 -3.01
C ALA A 33 0.13 -5.80 -3.85
N ASN A 34 0.08 -4.59 -3.27
CA ASN A 34 -0.55 -3.42 -3.91
C ASN A 34 0.40 -2.24 -4.13
N ILE A 35 1.61 -2.24 -3.55
CA ILE A 35 2.53 -1.10 -3.67
C ILE A 35 2.94 -0.79 -5.13
N GLY A 36 2.93 -1.79 -6.01
CA GLY A 36 3.22 -1.61 -7.44
C GLY A 36 2.14 -0.82 -8.18
N ASP A 37 0.91 -0.78 -7.64
CA ASP A 37 -0.21 -0.03 -8.21
C ASP A 37 -0.29 1.39 -7.67
N VAL A 38 0.58 1.76 -6.72
CA VAL A 38 0.62 3.10 -6.11
C VAL A 38 1.62 3.97 -6.89
N PRO A 39 1.19 5.07 -7.52
CA PRO A 39 2.08 5.92 -8.29
C PRO A 39 3.03 6.67 -7.35
N ARG A 40 4.22 7.02 -7.85
CA ARG A 40 5.14 7.88 -7.09
C ARG A 40 4.47 9.20 -6.73
N GLY A 41 4.67 9.65 -5.48
CA GLY A 41 4.05 10.85 -4.95
C GLY A 41 2.64 10.64 -4.35
N ALA A 42 2.10 9.43 -4.39
CA ALA A 42 0.92 9.04 -3.64
C ALA A 42 1.22 8.80 -2.14
N GLU A 43 0.15 8.72 -1.35
CA GLU A 43 0.25 8.54 0.11
C GLU A 43 0.09 7.07 0.50
N VAL A 44 0.90 6.59 1.43
CA VAL A 44 0.80 5.23 1.99
C VAL A 44 0.59 5.33 3.48
N ILE A 45 -0.52 4.77 3.97
CA ILE A 45 -0.84 4.65 5.39
C ILE A 45 -0.67 3.19 5.79
N VAL A 46 0.19 2.94 6.76
CA VAL A 46 0.53 1.59 7.23
C VAL A 46 0.21 1.40 8.69
N ASN A 47 -0.31 0.22 9.04
CA ASN A 47 -0.37 -0.21 10.44
C ASN A 47 1.00 -0.74 10.86
N THR A 48 1.79 0.11 11.54
CA THR A 48 3.16 -0.22 11.96
C THR A 48 3.25 -1.40 12.92
N ASP A 49 2.21 -1.66 13.72
CA ASP A 49 2.18 -2.76 14.70
C ASP A 49 2.24 -4.14 14.02
N GLU A 50 1.90 -4.23 12.73
CA GLU A 50 1.92 -5.46 11.93
C GLU A 50 3.28 -5.70 11.23
N PHE A 51 4.20 -4.73 11.25
CA PHE A 51 5.54 -4.84 10.65
C PHE A 51 6.56 -5.45 11.63
N THR A 52 6.18 -6.56 12.26
CA THR A 52 7.08 -7.33 13.14
C THR A 52 7.78 -8.46 12.38
N LYS A 53 8.86 -9.03 12.95
CA LYS A 53 9.69 -10.05 12.29
C LYS A 53 8.91 -11.22 11.70
N ARG A 54 7.91 -11.75 12.43
CA ARG A 54 7.21 -12.98 12.05
C ARG A 54 6.25 -12.78 10.86
N PRO A 55 5.34 -11.77 10.85
CA PRO A 55 4.57 -11.41 9.67
C PRO A 55 5.46 -11.10 8.46
N MET A 56 6.50 -10.26 8.63
CA MET A 56 7.40 -9.90 7.53
C MET A 56 8.09 -11.10 6.90
N ALA A 57 8.65 -12.01 7.71
CA ALA A 57 9.26 -13.25 7.23
C ALA A 57 8.26 -14.12 6.46
N LYS A 58 7.00 -14.19 6.92
CA LYS A 58 5.93 -14.97 6.27
C LYS A 58 5.60 -14.46 4.86
N VAL A 59 5.75 -13.17 4.61
CA VAL A 59 5.54 -12.57 3.27
C VAL A 59 6.86 -12.42 2.48
N GLY A 60 7.98 -12.85 3.05
CA GLY A 60 9.29 -12.82 2.41
C GLY A 60 9.90 -11.42 2.32
N TYR A 61 9.70 -10.59 3.34
CA TYR A 61 10.51 -9.38 3.53
C TYR A 61 11.77 -9.73 4.33
N ALA A 62 12.94 -9.39 3.79
CA ALA A 62 14.22 -9.56 4.46
C ALA A 62 14.52 -8.40 5.42
N VAL A 63 14.16 -7.19 4.99
CA VAL A 63 14.23 -5.94 5.76
C VAL A 63 12.86 -5.29 5.68
N SER A 64 12.50 -4.50 6.69
CA SER A 64 11.25 -3.74 6.69
C SER A 64 11.30 -2.70 5.56
N PRO A 65 10.29 -2.67 4.67
CA PRO A 65 10.19 -1.62 3.64
C PRO A 65 9.99 -0.22 4.25
N LEU A 66 9.63 -0.14 5.54
CA LEU A 66 9.54 1.11 6.28
C LEU A 66 10.91 1.68 6.69
N GLU A 67 11.99 0.90 6.57
CA GLU A 67 13.33 1.23 7.08
C GLU A 67 14.42 1.15 6.01
N ASP A 68 14.14 0.61 4.82
CA ASP A 68 15.13 0.36 3.77
C ASP A 68 15.16 1.40 2.64
N GLY A 69 14.30 2.43 2.72
CA GLY A 69 14.19 3.48 1.72
C GLY A 69 13.46 3.05 0.43
N SER A 70 12.83 1.86 0.41
CA SER A 70 12.10 1.37 -0.78
C SER A 70 10.79 2.12 -1.06
N LEU A 71 10.31 2.92 -0.10
CA LEU A 71 9.07 3.71 -0.20
C LEU A 71 9.30 5.18 -0.60
N ASP A 72 10.55 5.59 -0.87
CA ASP A 72 10.92 6.94 -1.32
C ASP A 72 10.91 7.12 -2.86
#